data_AF-A0A917W8S6-F1
#
_entry.id   AF-A0A917W8S6-F1
#
_cell.length_a   1.000
_cell.length_b   1.000
_cell.length_c   1.000
_cell.angle_alpha   90.00
_cell.angle_beta   90.00
_cell.angle_gamma   90.00
#
_symmetry.space_group_name_H-M   'P 1'
#
loop_
_entity.id
_entity.type
_entity.pdbx_description
1 polymer ?
#
loop_
_entity_poly.entity_id
_entity_poly.type
_entity_poly.pdbx_seq_one_letter_code
_entity_poly.pdbx_strand_id
1 'polypeptide(L)' 'MIDQFTVGDRVSHDKYGLGRVTDVDTGTTTVEFQDQQRIRVSSPYRKMRKL' A
#
# COMPACT_ATOMS: atom_id res chain seq x y z
N MET A 1 10.63 4.16 13.81
CA MET A 1 10.13 5.10 12.79
C MET A 1 9.05 4.39 12.01
N ILE A 2 7.89 5.02 11.84
CA ILE A 2 6.81 4.45 11.04
C ILE A 2 7.20 4.75 9.59
N ASP A 3 7.61 3.73 8.84
CA ASP A 3 7.86 3.84 7.40
C ASP A 3 6.57 4.33 6.74
N GLN A 4 6.49 5.64 6.49
CA GLN A 4 5.41 6.22 5.70
C GLN A 4 5.69 5.82 4.25
N PHE A 5 4.76 5.08 3.68
CA PHE A 5 4.76 4.82 2.24
C PHE A 5 4.71 6.15 1.50
N THR A 6 5.30 6.22 0.31
CA THR A 6 5.23 7.41 -0.54
C THR A 6 4.47 7.09 -1.81
N VAL A 7 3.84 8.10 -2.41
CA VAL A 7 3.16 7.91 -3.71
C VAL A 7 4.19 7.46 -4.74
N GLY A 8 3.87 6.37 -5.42
CA GLY A 8 4.71 5.73 -6.44
C GLY A 8 5.50 4.53 -5.94
N ASP A 9 5.51 4.29 -4.63
CA ASP A 9 6.25 3.20 -4.00
C ASP A 9 5.64 1.83 -4.30
N ARG A 10 6.48 0.79 -4.35
CA ARG A 10 6.02 -0.57 -4.65
C ARG A 10 5.77 -1.33 -3.35
N VAL A 11 4.63 -1.99 -3.30
CA VAL A 11 4.20 -2.76 -2.14
C VAL A 11 3.79 -4.15 -2.60
N SER A 12 4.01 -5.15 -1.75
CA SER A 12 3.53 -6.50 -2.02
C SER A 12 2.52 -6.89 -0.95
N HIS A 13 1.41 -7.46 -1.40
CA HIS A 13 0.35 -7.99 -0.56
C HIS A 13 0.20 -9.47 -0.84
N ASP A 14 0.34 -10.33 0.17
CA ASP A 14 0.36 -11.81 0.00
C ASP A 14 -0.87 -12.36 -0.75
N LYS A 15 -2.03 -11.70 -0.63
CA LYS A 15 -3.27 -12.10 -1.31
C LYS A 15 -3.43 -11.58 -2.74
N TYR A 16 -2.88 -10.41 -3.05
CA TYR A 16 -3.16 -9.69 -4.30
C TYR A 16 -1.90 -9.53 -5.19
N GLY A 17 -0.72 -9.89 -4.68
CA GLY A 17 0.54 -9.71 -5.37
C GLY A 17 1.07 -8.29 -5.25
N LEU A 18 1.69 -7.80 -6.32
CA LEU A 18 2.35 -6.51 -6.36
C LEU A 18 1.34 -5.38 -6.60
N GLY A 19 1.44 -4.35 -5.77
CA GLY A 19 0.70 -3.09 -5.91
C GLY A 19 1.63 -1.89 -5.87
N ARG A 20 1.09 -0.76 -6.28
CA ARG A 20 1.79 0.52 -6.27
C ARG A 20 0.98 1.53 -5.49
N VAL A 21 1.65 2.28 -4.63
CA VAL A 21 1.01 3.33 -3.86
C VAL A 21 0.64 4.47 -4.81
N THR A 22 -0.64 4.81 -4.87
CA THR A 22 -1.14 5.93 -5.69
C THR A 22 -1.48 7.15 -4.86
N ASP A 23 -1.75 6.97 -3.58
CA ASP A 23 -2.13 8.05 -2.67
C ASP A 23 -1.72 7.69 -1.24
N VAL A 24 -1.30 8.67 -0.46
CA VAL A 24 -0.89 8.49 0.93
C VAL A 24 -1.51 9.62 1.74
N ASP A 25 -2.34 9.26 2.69
CA ASP A 25 -3.03 10.14 3.62
C ASP A 25 -2.57 9.88 5.05
N THR A 26 -2.79 10.83 5.96
CA THR A 26 -2.43 10.73 7.38
C THR A 26 -3.09 9.52 8.07
N GLY A 27 -2.41 8.38 8.01
CA GLY A 27 -2.84 7.10 8.60
C GLY A 27 -3.47 6.10 7.63
N THR A 28 -3.60 6.45 6.34
CA THR A 28 -4.14 5.55 5.30
C THR A 28 -3.32 5.64 4.03
N THR A 29 -3.01 4.51 3.40
CA THR A 29 -2.32 4.47 2.11
C THR A 29 -3.21 3.79 1.07
N THR A 30 -3.36 4.41 -0.09
CA THR A 30 -4.06 3.82 -1.24
C THR A 30 -3.06 3.14 -2.14
N VAL A 31 -3.31 1.87 -2.41
CA VAL A 31 -2.49 1.02 -3.25
C VAL A 31 -3.33 0.53 -4.42
N GLU A 32 -2.82 0.70 -5.62
CA GLU A 32 -3.39 0.13 -6.84
C GLU A 32 -2.63 -1.16 -7.18
N PHE A 33 -3.34 -2.29 -7.15
CA PHE A 33 -2.81 -3.57 -7.59
C PHE A 33 -3.00 -3.72 -9.10
N GLN A 34 -2.12 -4.48 -9.75
CA GLN A 34 -2.14 -4.67 -11.22
C GLN A 34 -3.46 -5.29 -11.73
N ASP A 35 -4.24 -5.91 -10.85
CA ASP A 35 -5.59 -6.41 -11.10
C ASP A 35 -6.67 -5.30 -11.09
N GLN A 36 -6.28 -4.04 -11.31
CA GLN A 36 -7.13 -2.83 -11.29
C GLN A 36 -7.89 -2.55 -9.98
N GLN A 37 -7.56 -3.25 -8.89
CA GLN A 37 -8.20 -3.05 -7.59
C GLN A 37 -7.41 -2.02 -6.76
N ARG A 38 -8.02 -0.85 -6.51
CA ARG A 38 -7.51 0.14 -5.55
C ARG A 38 -7.95 -0.23 -4.14
N ILE A 39 -7.00 -0.51 -3.26
CA ILE A 39 -7.26 -0.84 -1.87
C ILE A 39 -6.68 0.24 -0.99
N ARG A 40 -7.53 0.81 -0.12
CA ARG A 40 -7.11 1.69 0.96
C ARG A 40 -6.76 0.83 2.16
N VAL A 41 -5.52 0.97 2.63
CA VAL A 41 -5.03 0.27 3.80
C VAL A 41 -4.83 1.28 4.91
N SER A 42 -5.56 1.10 6.00
CA SER A 42 -5.45 1.93 7.21
C SER A 42 -4.47 1.31 8.21
N SER A 43 -3.82 2.16 8.98
CA SER A 43 -2.95 1.76 10.08
C SER A 43 -3.72 0.94 11.14
N PRO A 44 -3.13 -0.08 11.77
CA PRO A 44 -1.77 -0.58 11.57
C PRO A 44 -1.74 -1.46 10.32
N TYR A 45 -0.80 -1.21 9.41
CA TYR A 45 -0.59 -1.89 8.13
C TYR A 45 -0.21 -3.38 8.29
N ARG A 46 -1.01 -4.16 9.02
CA ARG A 46 -0.69 -5.46 9.65
C ARG A 46 -0.42 -6.58 8.63
N LYS A 47 -0.54 -6.29 7.34
CA LYS A 47 -0.33 -7.21 6.21
C LYS A 47 0.39 -6.58 5.01
N MET A 48 1.01 -5.41 5.16
CA MET A 48 1.80 -4.82 4.08
C MET A 48 3.29 -4.87 4.43
N ARG A 49 4.09 -5.40 3.51
CA ARG A 49 5.55 -5.30 3.57
C ARG A 49 6.01 -4.39 2.44
N LYS A 50 6.77 -3.34 2.79
CA LYS A 50 7.49 -2.49 1.84
C LYS A 50 8.61 -3.31 1.21
N LEU A 51 8.76 -3.24 -0.12
CA LEU A 51 9.82 -3.91 -0.89
C LEU A 51 10.85 -2.91 -1.36
#